data_AF-A0AAV5IUE7-F1
#
_entry.id   AF-A0AAV5IUE7-F1
#
_cell.length_a   1.000
_cell.length_b   1.000
_cell.length_c   1.000
_cell.angle_alpha   90.00
_cell.angle_beta   90.00
_cell.angle_gamma   90.00
#
_symmetry.space_group_name_H-M   'P 1'
#
loop_
_entity.id
_entity.type
_entity.pdbx_description
1 polymer ?
#
loop_
_entity_poly.entity_id
_entity_poly.type
_entity_poly.pdbx_seq_one_letter_code
_entity_poly.pdbx_strand_id
1 'polypeptide(L)'
;MSIPPNSRLRGCAVYFPQPMSENDERAVQFLDEHVYYFNCRVPQEPLADIEYRNSSRDLDICCHVFRWDVTPYEQVFENGFSARRQEGTSDDIFFNLDHYVHHGGRPLNSTRATTHAF
;
A
#
# COMPACT_ATOMS: atom_id res chain seq x y z
N MET A 1 -3.17 18.26 8.45
CA MET A 1 -2.23 17.86 9.52
C MET A 1 -1.24 16.86 8.94
N SER A 2 -0.04 16.71 9.50
CA SER A 2 0.97 15.75 8.99
C SER A 2 1.06 14.51 9.88
N ILE A 3 1.02 13.31 9.29
CA ILE A 3 1.21 12.06 10.03
C ILE A 3 2.62 12.02 10.65
N PRO A 4 2.76 11.64 11.94
CA PRO A 4 4.06 11.52 12.58
C PRO A 4 5.01 10.61 11.80
N PRO A 5 6.32 10.92 11.71
CA PRO A 5 7.29 10.14 10.94
C PRO A 5 7.29 8.64 11.26
N ASN A 6 7.23 8.26 12.54
CA ASN A 6 7.27 6.85 12.95
C ASN A 6 5.89 6.18 13.04
N SER A 7 4.83 6.81 12.51
CA SER A 7 3.49 6.23 12.56
C SER A 7 3.31 5.17 11.48
N ARG A 8 2.79 3.99 11.87
CA ARG A 8 2.39 2.91 10.94
C ARG A 8 1.41 3.39 9.87
N LEU A 9 0.58 4.39 10.23
CA LEU A 9 -0.40 5.00 9.34
C LEU A 9 0.21 5.58 8.05
N ARG A 10 1.51 5.93 8.04
CA ARG A 10 2.19 6.38 6.82
C ARG A 10 2.17 5.32 5.71
N GLY A 11 2.15 4.04 6.06
CA GLY A 11 2.06 2.94 5.09
C GLY A 11 0.74 2.92 4.31
N CYS A 12 -0.35 3.35 4.95
CA CYS A 12 -1.69 3.37 4.36
C CYS A 12 -2.11 4.77 3.86
N ALA A 13 -1.44 5.83 4.31
CA ALA A 13 -1.73 7.21 3.91
C ALA A 13 -1.55 7.51 2.43
N VAL A 14 -0.75 6.69 1.72
CA VAL A 14 -0.51 6.84 0.28
C VAL A 14 -1.77 6.70 -0.57
N TYR A 15 -2.82 6.06 -0.02
CA TYR A 15 -4.10 5.88 -0.70
C TYR A 15 -5.01 7.13 -0.62
N PHE A 16 -4.60 8.17 0.10
CA PHE A 16 -5.43 9.35 0.36
C PHE A 16 -4.74 10.63 -0.11
N PRO A 17 -5.49 11.57 -0.73
CA PRO A 17 -4.96 12.88 -1.09
C PRO A 17 -4.36 13.62 0.11
N GLN A 18 -3.24 14.31 -0.12
CA GLN A 18 -2.58 15.13 0.89
C GLN A 18 -2.87 16.62 0.62
N PRO A 19 -3.20 17.43 1.65
CA PRO A 19 -3.30 17.09 3.06
C PRO A 19 -4.58 16.32 3.39
N MET A 20 -4.47 15.36 4.31
CA MET A 20 -5.61 14.55 4.76
C MET A 20 -6.57 15.34 5.66
N SER A 21 -7.86 15.02 5.52
CA SER A 21 -8.92 15.41 6.46
C SER A 21 -9.01 14.44 7.65
N GLU A 22 -9.75 14.80 8.70
CA GLU A 22 -10.02 13.89 9.82
C GLU A 22 -10.73 12.59 9.40
N ASN A 23 -11.56 12.66 8.34
CA ASN A 23 -12.21 11.47 7.80
C ASN A 23 -11.21 10.55 7.10
N ASP A 24 -10.24 11.14 6.38
CA ASP A 24 -9.16 10.38 5.74
C ASP A 24 -8.28 9.71 6.80
N GLU A 25 -7.98 10.39 7.91
CA GLU A 25 -7.22 9.79 9.02
C GLU A 25 -7.91 8.55 9.60
N ARG A 26 -9.24 8.59 9.78
CA ARG A 26 -10.02 7.42 10.22
C ARG A 26 -10.00 6.30 9.18
N ALA A 27 -10.11 6.65 7.90
CA ALA A 27 -10.06 5.68 6.81
C ALA A 27 -8.66 5.03 6.68
N VAL A 28 -7.58 5.79 6.90
CA VAL A 28 -6.21 5.28 6.96
C VAL A 28 -6.06 4.30 8.12
N GLN A 29 -6.58 4.63 9.30
CA GLN A 29 -6.55 3.73 10.45
C GLN A 29 -7.31 2.43 10.17
N PHE A 30 -8.52 2.53 9.59
CA PHE A 30 -9.28 1.35 9.21
C PHE A 30 -8.52 0.48 8.19
N LEU A 31 -7.86 1.09 7.21
CA LEU A 31 -7.06 0.38 6.21
C LEU A 31 -5.85 -0.32 6.83
N ASP A 32 -5.13 0.33 7.75
CA ASP A 32 -3.99 -0.27 8.47
C ASP A 32 -4.43 -1.49 9.29
N GLU A 33 -5.54 -1.37 10.04
CA GLU A 33 -6.11 -2.48 10.80
C GLU A 33 -6.56 -3.63 9.88
N HIS A 34 -7.12 -3.30 8.72
CA HIS A 34 -7.57 -4.28 7.72
C HIS A 34 -6.40 -5.05 7.12
N VAL A 35 -5.33 -4.35 6.72
CA VAL A 35 -4.09 -4.96 6.23
C VAL A 35 -3.48 -5.84 7.31
N TYR A 36 -3.40 -5.37 8.56
CA TYR A 36 -2.89 -6.15 9.67
C TYR A 36 -3.71 -7.44 9.91
N TYR A 37 -5.04 -7.34 9.84
CA TYR A 37 -5.94 -8.48 10.04
C TYR A 37 -5.68 -9.62 9.03
N PHE A 38 -5.58 -9.30 7.74
CA PHE A 38 -5.37 -10.28 6.68
C PHE A 38 -3.95 -10.84 6.59
N ASN A 39 -2.98 -10.24 7.29
CA ASN A 39 -1.60 -10.73 7.29
C ASN A 39 -1.20 -11.43 8.60
N CYS A 40 -1.68 -10.94 9.74
CA CYS A 40 -1.19 -11.36 11.05
C CYS A 40 -2.24 -12.09 11.91
N ARG A 41 -3.51 -12.18 11.48
CA ARG A 41 -4.57 -12.83 12.28
C ARG A 41 -5.31 -13.96 11.58
N VAL A 42 -5.67 -13.76 10.30
CA VAL A 42 -6.50 -14.70 9.55
C VAL A 42 -5.75 -15.83 8.85
N PRO A 43 -4.55 -15.62 8.26
CA PRO A 43 -3.89 -16.65 7.46
C PRO A 43 -3.61 -17.94 8.24
N GLN A 44 -3.52 -19.06 7.50
CA GLN A 44 -3.10 -20.34 8.09
C GLN A 44 -1.70 -20.25 8.69
N GLU A 45 -0.82 -19.45 8.08
CA GLU A 45 0.51 -19.11 8.56
C GLU A 45 0.61 -17.58 8.72
N PRO A 46 0.21 -17.03 9.88
CA PRO A 46 0.22 -15.58 10.10
C PRO A 46 1.64 -15.02 10.15
N LEU A 47 1.83 -13.82 9.59
CA LEU A 47 3.03 -13.04 9.84
C LEU A 47 3.10 -12.64 11.32
N ALA A 48 4.32 -12.61 11.87
CA ALA A 48 4.53 -12.19 13.25
C ALA A 48 4.19 -10.70 13.45
N ASP A 49 4.61 -9.86 12.51
CA ASP A 49 4.27 -8.44 12.46
C ASP A 49 4.51 -7.88 11.03
N ILE A 50 4.01 -6.66 10.78
CA ILE A 50 4.30 -5.87 9.56
C ILE A 50 5.28 -4.75 9.92
N GLU A 51 6.50 -4.84 9.39
CA GLU A 51 7.51 -3.81 9.56
C GLU A 51 7.42 -2.75 8.45
N TYR A 52 7.13 -1.51 8.85
CA TYR A 52 7.15 -0.36 7.96
C TYR A 52 8.56 0.26 7.88
N ARG A 53 8.85 0.96 6.77
CA ARG A 53 10.13 1.64 6.58
C ARG A 53 10.37 2.65 7.72
N ASN A 54 11.59 2.64 8.24
CA ASN A 54 12.02 3.54 9.30
C ASN A 54 12.14 4.98 8.77
N SER A 55 11.49 5.93 9.42
CA SER A 55 11.57 7.35 9.09
C SER A 55 12.72 8.09 9.77
N SER A 56 13.61 7.38 10.47
CA SER A 56 14.78 7.97 11.11
C SER A 56 15.63 8.68 10.05
N ARG A 57 15.91 9.96 10.28
CA ARG A 57 16.66 10.82 9.34
C ARG A 57 16.03 10.87 7.94
N ASP A 58 14.71 10.76 7.86
CA ASP A 58 13.92 10.79 6.62
C ASP A 58 14.33 9.73 5.60
N LEU A 59 14.87 8.58 6.05
CA LEU A 59 15.29 7.50 5.16
C LEU A 59 14.13 6.91 4.35
N ASP A 60 12.90 6.97 4.85
CA ASP A 60 11.71 6.54 4.14
C ASP A 60 11.38 7.43 2.92
N ILE A 61 11.87 8.67 2.90
CA ILE A 61 11.70 9.66 1.82
C ILE A 61 12.96 9.82 0.98
N CYS A 62 14.14 9.87 1.61
CA CYS A 62 15.42 10.16 0.95
C CYS A 62 16.02 8.94 0.22
N CYS A 63 15.59 7.72 0.54
CA CYS A 63 16.03 6.55 -0.20
C CYS A 63 15.31 6.47 -1.56
N HIS A 64 16.07 6.61 -2.64
CA HIS A 64 15.55 6.46 -4.00
C HIS A 64 15.00 5.04 -4.22
N VAL A 65 13.79 4.97 -4.76
CA VAL A 65 13.15 3.74 -5.22
C VAL A 65 12.82 3.86 -6.70
N PHE A 66 12.89 2.73 -7.41
CA PHE A 66 12.63 2.68 -8.84
C PHE A 66 11.48 1.72 -9.13
N ARG A 67 10.60 2.12 -10.04
CA ARG A 67 9.49 1.29 -10.53
C ARG A 67 9.49 1.32 -12.05
N TRP A 68 9.47 0.14 -12.67
CA TRP A 68 9.31 -0.01 -14.10
C TRP A 68 7.82 -0.06 -14.44
N ASP A 69 7.35 0.84 -15.31
CA ASP A 69 5.95 0.92 -15.72
C ASP A 69 5.86 1.42 -17.18
N VAL A 70 4.88 0.92 -17.93
CA VAL A 70 4.58 1.33 -19.31
C VAL A 70 3.49 2.39 -19.38
N THR A 71 2.90 2.76 -18.23
CA THR A 71 1.95 3.88 -18.14
C THR A 71 2.64 5.18 -18.58
N PRO A 72 2.00 6.02 -19.41
CA PRO A 72 2.55 7.33 -19.79
C PRO A 72 2.88 8.19 -18.56
N TYR A 73 3.97 8.95 -18.62
CA TYR A 73 4.46 9.72 -17.47
C TYR A 73 3.43 10.76 -17.01
N GLU A 74 2.62 11.30 -17.92
CA GLU A 74 1.58 12.28 -17.60
C GLU A 74 0.56 11.69 -16.62
N GLN A 75 0.11 10.45 -16.88
CA GLN A 75 -0.84 9.77 -16.00
C GLN A 75 -0.23 9.47 -14.63
N VAL A 76 1.05 9.07 -14.61
CA VAL A 76 1.77 8.79 -13.35
C VAL A 76 1.99 10.06 -12.54
N PHE A 77 2.35 11.17 -13.18
CA PHE A 77 2.62 12.43 -12.46
C PHE A 77 1.34 13.10 -11.99
N GLU A 78 0.24 12.94 -12.72
CA GLU A 78 -1.06 13.48 -12.32
C GLU A 78 -1.75 12.63 -11.23
N ASN A 79 -1.69 11.30 -11.34
CA ASN A 79 -2.51 10.40 -10.51
C ASN A 79 -1.70 9.55 -9.52
N GLY A 80 -0.37 9.55 -9.62
CA GLY A 80 0.49 8.61 -8.90
C GLY A 80 0.32 7.16 -9.38
N PHE A 81 0.81 6.23 -8.56
CA PHE A 81 0.61 4.79 -8.77
C PHE A 81 -0.51 4.29 -7.87
N SER A 82 -1.57 3.75 -8.47
CA SER A 82 -2.70 3.16 -7.75
C SER A 82 -2.90 1.70 -8.15
N ALA A 83 -3.29 0.86 -7.20
CA ALA A 83 -3.66 -0.53 -7.45
C ALA A 83 -5.16 -0.61 -7.75
N ARG A 84 -5.52 -0.99 -8.98
CA ARG A 84 -6.91 -1.20 -9.38
C ARG A 84 -7.29 -2.64 -9.12
N ARG A 85 -8.19 -2.89 -8.17
CA ARG A 85 -8.61 -4.25 -7.84
C ARG A 85 -9.27 -4.94 -9.03
N GLN A 86 -8.85 -6.16 -9.34
CA GLN A 86 -9.53 -7.02 -10.29
C GLN A 86 -10.83 -7.55 -9.68
N GLU A 87 -11.91 -7.54 -10.46
CA GLU A 87 -13.21 -8.06 -10.05
C GLU A 87 -13.09 -9.51 -9.55
N GLY A 88 -13.79 -9.82 -8.46
CA GLY A 88 -13.78 -11.15 -7.84
C GLY A 88 -12.57 -11.48 -6.96
N THR A 89 -11.54 -10.62 -6.90
CA THR A 89 -10.42 -10.81 -5.96
C THR A 89 -10.94 -10.61 -4.54
N SER A 90 -10.73 -11.57 -3.63
CA SER A 90 -11.13 -11.49 -2.22
C SER A 90 -10.11 -10.69 -1.39
N ASP A 91 -10.51 -10.19 -0.21
CA ASP A 91 -9.64 -9.32 0.61
C ASP A 91 -8.43 -10.06 1.19
N ASP A 92 -8.60 -11.35 1.50
CA ASP A 92 -7.55 -12.26 1.97
C ASP A 92 -6.47 -12.55 0.90
N ILE A 93 -6.75 -12.25 -0.36
CA ILE A 93 -5.74 -12.27 -1.44
C ILE A 93 -5.25 -10.84 -1.69
N PHE A 94 -6.17 -9.87 -1.81
CA PHE A 94 -5.84 -8.51 -2.21
C PHE A 94 -4.90 -7.80 -1.24
N PHE A 95 -5.04 -8.03 0.07
CA PHE A 95 -4.20 -7.42 1.10
C PHE A 95 -3.11 -8.34 1.65
N ASN A 96 -2.91 -9.53 1.08
CA ASN A 96 -1.91 -10.49 1.59
C ASN A 96 -0.51 -10.20 1.04
N LEU A 97 0.39 -9.81 1.94
CA LEU A 97 1.79 -9.44 1.66
C LEU A 97 2.60 -10.66 1.25
N ASP A 98 2.45 -11.78 1.97
CA ASP A 98 3.20 -13.00 1.68
C ASP A 98 2.85 -13.54 0.30
N HIS A 99 1.55 -13.62 0.01
CA HIS A 99 1.06 -14.01 -1.31
C HIS A 99 1.50 -13.01 -2.39
N TYR A 100 1.56 -11.72 -2.10
CA TYR A 100 2.09 -10.73 -3.05
C TYR A 100 3.58 -10.97 -3.35
N VAL A 101 4.40 -11.28 -2.35
CA VAL A 101 5.84 -11.53 -2.56
C VAL A 101 6.09 -12.83 -3.34
N HIS A 102 5.34 -13.89 -3.06
CA HIS A 102 5.60 -15.22 -3.64
C HIS A 102 4.83 -15.49 -4.94
N HIS A 103 3.70 -14.82 -5.14
CA HIS A 103 2.80 -15.07 -6.28
C HIS A 103 2.31 -13.79 -6.95
N GLY A 104 2.53 -12.64 -6.32
CA GLY A 104 2.19 -11.35 -6.88
C GLY A 104 3.19 -10.93 -7.95
N GLY A 105 2.66 -10.59 -9.11
CA GLY A 105 3.35 -9.78 -10.11
C GLY A 105 2.51 -8.54 -10.34
N ARG A 106 3.05 -7.35 -10.06
CA ARG A 106 2.34 -6.13 -10.42
C ARG A 106 2.38 -5.96 -11.95
N PRO A 107 1.27 -5.62 -12.61
CA PRO A 107 1.29 -5.40 -14.05
C PRO A 107 2.31 -4.33 -14.40
N LEU A 108 3.07 -4.53 -15.48
CA LEU A 108 3.94 -3.50 -16.04
C LEU A 108 3.15 -2.24 -16.45
N ASN A 109 1.81 -2.29 -16.47
CA ASN A 109 0.93 -1.17 -16.74
C ASN A 109 0.03 -0.91 -15.52
N SER A 110 0.28 0.18 -14.77
CA SER A 110 -0.53 0.60 -13.63
C SER A 110 -1.99 0.92 -13.93
N THR A 111 -2.38 1.08 -15.20
CA THR A 111 -3.79 1.25 -15.56
C THR A 111 -4.58 -0.06 -15.56
N ARG A 112 -3.90 -1.21 -15.51
CA ARG A 112 -4.54 -2.54 -15.49
C ARG A 112 -4.96 -2.94 -14.09
N ALA A 113 -6.00 -3.78 -14.04
CA ALA A 113 -6.42 -4.41 -12.81
C ALA A 113 -5.35 -5.38 -12.28
N THR A 114 -5.29 -5.53 -10.96
CA THR A 114 -4.36 -6.37 -10.20
C THR A 114 -5.09 -7.12 -9.10
N THR A 115 -4.56 -8.27 -8.74
CA THR A 115 -5.04 -9.11 -7.63
C THR A 115 -4.47 -8.68 -6.27
N HIS A 116 -3.57 -7.69 -6.23
CA HIS A 116 -2.89 -7.26 -5.01
C HIS A 116 -2.87 -5.73 -4.88
N ALA A 117 -2.95 -5.24 -3.65
CA ALA A 117 -2.89 -3.81 -3.34
C ALA A 117 -1.47 -3.21 -3.43
N PHE A 118 -0.43 -4.04 -3.27
CA PHE A 118 0.96 -3.62 -3.16
C PHE A 118 1.68 -3.56 -4.52
#